data_AF-A0A4R0Q3T8-F1
#
_entry.id   AF-A0A4R0Q3T8-F1
#
_cell.length_a   1.000
_cell.length_b   1.000
_cell.length_c   1.000
_cell.angle_alpha   90.00
_cell.angle_beta   90.00
_cell.angle_gamma   90.00
#
_symmetry.space_group_name_H-M   'P 1'
#
loop_
_entity.id
_entity.type
_entity.pdbx_description
1 polymer ?
#
loop_
_entity_poly.entity_id
_entity_poly.type
_entity_poly.pdbx_seq_one_letter_code
_entity_poly.pdbx_strand_id
1 'polypeptide(L)'
;MKHLKIILLLIILIQGLKIKAQEFVLKGVVIEKGSNVRIALAGITNIRSKMGAISNDIGIFQLSARIGDTLLIQKRNLNEQKVVVKTDDDLVIYLIRGSTMLDEVTVKGQTKKQEMESIKRDLKRNGSFYAGRPPLILLNPFGGSPITFFYELFGKTPARARNFNRYYKKELSLIEVDKFFNKSLVSNNTTLTGKELDKFLLDYYPTNSMVSNWNNYDAVKYIKESAKKYTDTLKHTN
;
A
#
# COMPACT_ATOMS: atom_id res chain seq x y z
N MET A 1 -29.21 75.16 4.65
CA MET A 1 -28.00 75.26 3.79
C MET A 1 -26.78 74.48 4.31
N LYS A 2 -26.57 74.32 5.63
CA LYS A 2 -25.41 73.60 6.19
C LYS A 2 -25.38 72.10 5.83
N HIS A 3 -26.52 71.42 5.86
CA HIS A 3 -26.63 69.99 5.52
C HIS A 3 -26.41 69.69 4.03
N LEU A 4 -26.78 70.62 3.14
CA LEU A 4 -26.58 70.46 1.69
C LEU A 4 -25.08 70.48 1.32
N LYS A 5 -24.28 71.30 2.01
CA LYS A 5 -22.81 71.33 1.85
C LYS A 5 -22.16 70.03 2.32
N ILE A 6 -22.66 69.43 3.41
CA ILE A 6 -22.16 68.15 3.93
C ILE A 6 -22.48 67.00 2.96
N ILE A 7 -23.68 66.98 2.37
CA ILE A 7 -24.07 65.97 1.37
C ILE A 7 -23.21 66.09 0.10
N LEU A 8 -22.94 67.31 -0.36
CA LEU A 8 -22.08 67.56 -1.52
C LEU A 8 -20.62 67.13 -1.25
N LEU A 9 -20.11 67.39 -0.04
CA LEU A 9 -18.77 66.94 0.38
C LEU A 9 -18.67 65.41 0.44
N LEU A 10 -19.73 64.73 0.90
CA LEU A 10 -19.79 63.26 0.97
C LEU A 10 -19.79 62.63 -0.43
N ILE A 11 -20.52 63.23 -1.38
CA ILE A 11 -20.55 62.78 -2.78
C ILE A 11 -19.18 62.91 -3.45
N ILE A 12 -18.44 63.99 -3.17
CA ILE A 12 -17.07 64.19 -3.69
C ILE A 12 -16.08 63.19 -3.06
N LEU A 13 -16.25 62.87 -1.77
CA LEU A 13 -15.38 61.92 -1.06
C LEU A 13 -15.56 60.48 -1.57
N ILE A 14 -16.78 60.09 -1.98
CA ILE A 14 -17.08 58.76 -2.55
C ILE A 14 -16.46 58.58 -3.94
N GLN A 15 -16.31 59.66 -4.74
CA GLN A 15 -15.68 59.57 -6.07
C GLN A 15 -14.16 59.35 -6.02
N GLY A 16 -13.52 59.59 -4.87
CA GLY A 16 -12.09 59.33 -4.64
C GLY A 16 -11.74 57.85 -4.38
N LEU A 17 -12.72 57.01 -4.05
CA LEU A 17 -12.51 55.57 -3.80
C LEU A 17 -12.54 54.77 -5.11
N LYS A 18 -11.69 55.14 -6.08
CA LYS A 18 -11.38 54.22 -7.18
C LYS A 18 -10.39 53.18 -6.65
N ILE A 19 -10.91 52.10 -6.08
CA ILE A 19 -10.14 50.90 -5.77
C ILE A 19 -9.49 50.43 -7.08
N LYS A 20 -8.15 50.48 -7.15
CA LYS A 20 -7.37 49.95 -8.28
C LYS A 20 -7.42 48.42 -8.26
N ALA A 21 -8.50 47.86 -8.77
CA ALA A 21 -8.66 46.42 -9.00
C ALA A 21 -9.01 46.14 -10.47
N GLN A 22 -8.30 46.81 -11.39
CA GLN A 22 -8.49 46.60 -12.82
C GLN A 22 -7.95 45.21 -13.20
N GLU A 23 -8.78 44.45 -13.91
CA GLU A 23 -8.37 43.21 -14.57
C GLU A 23 -7.56 43.54 -15.81
N PHE A 24 -6.47 42.82 -16.00
CA PHE A 24 -5.63 42.91 -17.18
C PHE A 24 -5.32 41.51 -17.69
N VAL A 25 -4.94 41.43 -18.96
CA VAL A 25 -4.50 40.18 -19.58
C VAL A 25 -3.05 39.96 -19.22
N LEU A 26 -2.79 39.12 -18.22
CA LEU A 26 -1.45 38.69 -17.85
C LEU A 26 -0.94 37.71 -18.90
N LYS A 27 0.26 37.98 -19.42
CA LYS A 27 0.99 37.07 -20.29
C LYS A 27 2.12 36.42 -19.52
N GLY A 28 2.48 35.20 -19.88
CA GLY A 28 3.61 34.54 -19.26
C GLY A 28 4.05 33.30 -19.99
N VAL A 29 5.17 32.73 -19.55
CA VAL A 29 5.77 31.51 -20.09
C VAL A 29 6.02 30.51 -18.97
N VAL A 30 5.72 29.23 -19.24
CA VAL A 30 5.98 28.12 -18.32
C VAL A 30 7.21 27.36 -18.81
N ILE A 31 8.19 27.20 -17.93
CA ILE A 31 9.51 26.61 -18.21
C ILE A 31 9.77 25.50 -17.20
N GLU A 32 10.40 24.43 -17.66
CA GLU A 32 10.87 23.36 -16.80
C GLU A 32 12.19 23.74 -16.12
N LYS A 33 12.20 23.71 -14.78
CA LYS A 33 13.36 24.05 -13.96
C LYS A 33 14.46 23.00 -14.18
N GLY A 34 15.61 23.44 -14.71
CA GLY A 34 16.81 22.61 -14.91
C GLY A 34 17.07 22.18 -16.35
N SER A 35 16.06 22.20 -17.24
CA SER A 35 16.22 21.86 -18.66
C SER A 35 15.98 23.04 -19.61
N ASN A 36 15.47 24.16 -19.11
CA ASN A 36 15.07 25.35 -19.89
C ASN A 36 14.07 25.05 -21.02
N VAL A 37 13.42 23.89 -20.97
CA VAL A 37 12.39 23.46 -21.93
C VAL A 37 11.10 24.20 -21.62
N ARG A 38 10.49 24.81 -22.64
CA ARG A 38 9.18 25.46 -22.50
C ARG A 38 8.09 24.41 -22.44
N ILE A 39 7.14 24.59 -21.53
CA ILE A 39 6.13 23.58 -21.21
C ILE A 39 4.82 23.94 -21.91
N ALA A 40 4.50 23.20 -22.97
CA ALA A 40 3.21 23.25 -23.63
C ALA A 40 2.11 22.54 -22.82
N LEU A 41 0.86 22.94 -23.04
CA LEU A 41 -0.33 22.34 -22.42
C LEU A 41 -0.24 22.26 -20.88
N ALA A 42 0.36 23.27 -20.24
CA ALA A 42 0.26 23.46 -18.80
C ALA A 42 -1.08 24.15 -18.50
N GLY A 43 -1.78 23.71 -17.45
CA GLY A 43 -2.99 24.36 -16.97
C GLY A 43 -2.64 25.49 -16.00
N ILE A 44 -3.12 26.68 -16.28
CA ILE A 44 -3.00 27.87 -15.41
C ILE A 44 -4.40 28.22 -14.94
N THR A 45 -4.63 28.23 -13.63
CA THR A 45 -5.93 28.55 -13.03
C THR A 45 -5.77 29.69 -12.04
N ASN A 46 -6.54 30.76 -12.22
CA ASN A 46 -6.66 31.80 -11.21
C ASN A 46 -7.57 31.29 -10.06
N ILE A 47 -7.03 31.20 -8.85
CA ILE A 47 -7.74 30.62 -7.71
C ILE A 47 -8.96 31.47 -7.30
N ARG A 48 -8.88 32.79 -7.46
CA ARG A 48 -9.95 33.73 -7.11
C ARG A 48 -11.09 33.67 -8.13
N SER A 49 -10.79 33.92 -9.41
CA SER A 49 -11.83 34.00 -10.45
C SER A 49 -12.27 32.65 -11.00
N LYS A 50 -11.53 31.57 -10.68
CA LYS A 50 -11.70 30.21 -11.25
C LYS A 50 -11.51 30.15 -12.78
N MET A 51 -11.07 31.23 -13.40
CA MET A 51 -10.75 31.24 -14.82
C MET A 51 -9.46 30.46 -15.08
N GLY A 52 -9.48 29.66 -16.14
CA GLY A 52 -8.37 28.84 -16.58
C GLY A 52 -7.85 29.26 -17.95
N ALA A 53 -6.56 29.07 -18.17
CA ALA A 53 -5.90 29.14 -19.47
C ALA A 53 -4.95 27.94 -19.62
N ILE A 54 -4.57 27.65 -20.87
CA ILE A 54 -3.63 26.59 -21.20
C ILE A 54 -2.46 27.21 -21.95
N SER A 55 -1.23 26.78 -21.64
CA SER A 55 -0.06 27.23 -22.41
C SER A 55 -0.02 26.59 -23.80
N ASN A 56 0.39 27.36 -24.80
CA ASN A 56 0.53 26.91 -26.19
C ASN A 56 1.80 26.09 -26.42
N ASP A 57 2.07 25.68 -27.67
CA ASP A 57 3.22 24.84 -28.05
C ASP A 57 4.58 25.45 -27.72
N ILE A 58 4.65 26.78 -27.59
CA ILE A 58 5.85 27.52 -27.19
C ILE A 58 5.85 27.91 -25.71
N GLY A 59 4.96 27.31 -24.90
CA GLY A 59 4.86 27.47 -23.45
C GLY A 59 4.28 28.80 -22.97
N ILE A 60 3.73 29.61 -23.87
CA ILE A 60 3.14 30.92 -23.55
C ILE A 60 1.67 30.75 -23.16
N PHE A 61 1.22 31.48 -22.14
CA PHE A 61 -0.18 31.57 -21.75
C PHE A 61 -0.63 33.03 -21.64
N GLN A 62 -1.95 33.24 -21.74
CA GLN A 62 -2.60 34.52 -21.48
C GLN A 62 -3.84 34.28 -20.62
N LEU A 63 -4.01 35.06 -19.55
CA LEU A 63 -5.11 34.90 -18.60
C LEU A 63 -5.51 36.24 -18.00
N SER A 64 -6.81 36.49 -17.84
CA SER A 64 -7.29 37.67 -17.10
C SER A 64 -7.00 37.51 -15.61
N ALA A 65 -6.27 38.45 -15.03
CA ALA A 65 -5.89 38.46 -13.61
C ALA A 65 -5.86 39.88 -13.04
N ARG A 66 -5.84 39.97 -11.71
CA ARG A 66 -5.61 41.22 -10.95
C ARG A 66 -4.31 41.10 -10.17
N ILE A 67 -3.68 42.25 -9.90
CA ILE A 67 -2.57 42.31 -8.94
C ILE A 67 -3.06 41.79 -7.58
N GLY A 68 -2.33 40.85 -6.99
CA GLY A 68 -2.67 40.14 -5.76
C GLY A 68 -3.33 38.77 -5.97
N ASP A 69 -3.76 38.43 -7.20
CA ASP A 69 -4.32 37.11 -7.47
C ASP A 69 -3.26 36.00 -7.39
N THR A 70 -3.69 34.80 -7.00
CA THR A 70 -2.84 33.61 -7.00
C THR A 70 -3.21 32.69 -8.15
N LEU A 71 -2.21 32.36 -8.96
CA LEU A 71 -2.30 31.40 -10.04
C LEU A 71 -1.81 30.04 -9.56
N LEU A 72 -2.57 28.99 -9.87
CA LEU A 72 -2.18 27.60 -9.74
C LEU A 72 -1.76 27.08 -11.11
N ILE A 73 -0.53 26.60 -11.21
CA ILE A 73 0.04 26.07 -12.45
C ILE A 73 0.28 24.58 -12.24
N GLN A 74 -0.27 23.78 -13.15
CA GLN A 74 -0.24 22.33 -13.08
C GLN A 74 0.02 21.70 -14.44
N LYS A 75 0.79 20.61 -14.44
CA LYS A 75 1.08 19.81 -15.61
C LYS A 75 1.31 18.38 -15.16
N ARG A 76 0.85 17.41 -15.95
CA ARG A 76 1.10 15.99 -15.69
C ARG A 76 2.60 15.72 -15.52
N ASN A 77 2.97 14.95 -14.50
CA ASN A 77 4.35 14.58 -14.14
C ASN A 77 5.25 15.75 -13.69
N LEU A 78 4.68 16.93 -13.41
CA LEU A 78 5.38 18.05 -12.79
C LEU A 78 4.69 18.40 -11.47
N ASN A 79 5.45 18.97 -10.53
CA ASN A 79 4.88 19.47 -9.28
C ASN A 79 4.05 20.72 -9.55
N GLU A 80 2.88 20.81 -8.90
CA GLU A 80 2.06 22.02 -8.94
C GLU A 80 2.79 23.20 -8.28
N GLN A 81 2.60 24.40 -8.84
CA GLN A 81 3.19 25.63 -8.34
C GLN A 81 2.12 26.70 -8.16
N LYS A 82 2.18 27.43 -7.05
CA LYS A 82 1.35 28.61 -6.80
C LYS A 82 2.18 29.87 -6.93
N VAL A 83 1.71 30.84 -7.70
CA VAL A 83 2.41 32.12 -7.94
C VAL A 83 1.45 33.29 -7.75
N VAL A 84 1.90 34.29 -7.01
CA VAL A 84 1.13 35.53 -6.80
C VAL A 84 1.48 36.55 -7.88
N VAL A 85 0.46 37.12 -8.51
CA VAL A 85 0.59 38.20 -9.51
C VAL A 85 0.95 39.49 -8.78
N LYS A 86 2.18 39.99 -8.98
CA LYS A 86 2.68 41.20 -8.30
C LYS A 86 2.59 42.46 -9.16
N THR A 87 2.82 42.31 -10.47
CA THR A 87 2.81 43.39 -11.46
C THR A 87 2.01 42.93 -12.68
N ASP A 88 1.82 43.85 -13.63
CA ASP A 88 1.23 43.60 -14.95
C ASP A 88 2.25 43.19 -16.02
N ASP A 89 3.51 42.99 -15.63
CA ASP A 89 4.58 42.52 -16.51
C ASP A 89 4.44 41.03 -16.87
N ASP A 90 5.14 40.63 -17.93
CA ASP A 90 5.22 39.24 -18.37
C ASP A 90 5.83 38.33 -17.29
N LEU A 91 5.16 37.21 -17.00
CA LEU A 91 5.55 36.30 -15.91
C LEU A 91 6.31 35.07 -16.44
N VAL A 92 7.46 34.76 -15.84
CA VAL A 92 8.18 33.50 -16.09
C VAL A 92 7.97 32.54 -14.92
N ILE A 93 7.42 31.35 -15.21
CA ILE A 93 7.06 30.35 -14.19
C ILE A 93 7.91 29.10 -14.39
N TYR A 94 8.58 28.65 -13.33
CA TYR A 94 9.38 27.43 -13.35
C TYR A 94 8.66 26.28 -12.65
N LEU A 95 8.43 25.18 -13.37
CA LEU A 95 7.90 23.92 -12.81
C LEU A 95 9.02 22.90 -12.60
N ILE A 96 8.92 22.13 -11.52
CA ILE A 96 9.90 21.10 -11.16
C ILE A 96 9.34 19.73 -11.58
N ARG A 97 10.19 18.85 -12.12
CA ARG A 97 9.79 17.46 -12.39
C ARG A 97 9.28 16.78 -11.12
N GLY A 98 8.06 16.27 -11.17
CA GLY A 98 7.52 15.41 -10.14
C GLY A 98 8.16 14.04 -10.29
N SER A 99 9.06 13.68 -9.39
CA SER A 99 9.58 12.31 -9.32
C SER A 99 8.51 11.43 -8.70
N THR A 100 7.73 10.72 -9.52
CA THR A 100 6.96 9.56 -9.07
C THR A 100 7.77 8.30 -9.34
N MET A 101 8.97 8.18 -8.77
CA MET A 101 9.60 6.87 -8.64
C MET A 101 8.94 6.18 -7.45
N LEU A 102 8.10 5.18 -7.73
CA LEU A 102 7.72 4.21 -6.70
C LEU A 102 8.98 3.41 -6.36
N ASP A 103 9.28 3.26 -5.07
CA ASP A 103 10.39 2.43 -4.63
C ASP A 103 10.27 1.03 -5.23
N GLU A 104 11.38 0.54 -5.79
CA GLU A 104 11.44 -0.80 -6.36
C GLU A 104 11.12 -1.83 -5.26
N VAL A 105 9.98 -2.51 -5.39
CA VAL A 105 9.62 -3.60 -4.47
C VAL A 105 10.40 -4.84 -4.89
N THR A 106 11.57 -5.06 -4.29
CA THR A 106 12.33 -6.30 -4.49
C THR A 106 11.53 -7.50 -3.98
N VAL A 107 10.85 -8.21 -4.88
CA VAL A 107 10.17 -9.48 -4.56
C VAL A 107 11.22 -10.57 -4.41
N LYS A 108 11.78 -10.73 -3.20
CA LYS A 108 12.58 -11.93 -2.87
C LYS A 108 11.62 -13.11 -2.73
N GLY A 109 11.99 -14.26 -3.30
CA GLY A 109 11.24 -15.50 -3.10
C GLY A 109 11.15 -15.81 -1.59
N GLN A 110 9.96 -15.64 -1.01
CA GLN A 110 9.72 -15.97 0.38
C GLN A 110 9.31 -17.44 0.47
N THR A 111 9.87 -18.16 1.44
CA THR A 111 9.33 -19.49 1.75
C THR A 111 7.94 -19.33 2.34
N LYS A 112 7.07 -20.34 2.16
CA LYS A 112 5.71 -20.34 2.74
C LYS A 112 5.71 -19.98 4.23
N LYS A 113 6.69 -20.48 4.99
CA LYS A 113 6.87 -20.14 6.40
C LYS A 113 7.16 -18.64 6.63
N GLN A 114 7.98 -18.01 5.79
CA GLN A 114 8.32 -16.59 5.91
C GLN A 114 7.10 -15.69 5.63
N GLU A 115 6.31 -16.03 4.61
CA GLU A 115 5.05 -15.35 4.28
C GLU A 115 4.04 -15.47 5.43
N MET A 116 3.92 -16.65 6.01
CA MET A 116 3.03 -16.84 7.15
C MET A 116 3.48 -16.05 8.39
N GLU A 117 4.79 -15.91 8.60
CA GLU A 117 5.35 -15.07 9.65
C GLU A 117 5.13 -13.57 9.40
N SER A 118 5.09 -13.10 8.14
CA SER A 118 4.71 -11.71 7.86
C SER A 118 3.24 -11.45 8.18
N ILE A 119 2.34 -12.35 7.78
CA ILE A 119 0.91 -12.24 8.12
C ILE A 119 0.70 -12.21 9.64
N LYS A 120 1.43 -13.07 10.38
CA LYS A 120 1.41 -13.07 11.85
C LYS A 120 1.87 -11.73 12.45
N ARG A 121 2.93 -11.12 11.89
CA ARG A 121 3.41 -9.80 12.31
C ARG A 121 2.39 -8.71 12.01
N ASP A 122 1.73 -8.75 10.86
CA ASP A 122 0.74 -7.74 10.48
C ASP A 122 -0.51 -7.82 11.36
N LEU A 123 -0.97 -9.03 11.70
CA LEU A 123 -2.06 -9.22 12.68
C LEU A 123 -1.69 -8.66 14.05
N LYS A 124 -0.44 -8.80 14.48
CA LYS A 124 0.07 -8.21 15.72
C LYS A 124 0.14 -6.69 15.65
N ARG A 125 0.61 -6.12 14.54
CA ARG A 125 0.61 -4.66 14.30
C ARG A 125 -0.80 -4.08 14.30
N ASN A 126 -1.77 -4.83 13.81
CA ASN A 126 -3.19 -4.45 13.80
C ASN A 126 -3.89 -4.68 15.16
N GLY A 127 -3.14 -4.94 16.23
CA GLY A 127 -3.63 -4.95 17.60
C GLY A 127 -3.99 -6.34 18.15
N SER A 128 -3.72 -7.44 17.44
CA SER A 128 -3.86 -8.79 18.03
C SER A 128 -2.53 -9.33 18.54
N PHE A 129 -2.23 -9.02 19.79
CA PHE A 129 -0.99 -9.40 20.48
C PHE A 129 -1.02 -10.85 20.98
N TYR A 130 -2.20 -11.34 21.36
CA TYR A 130 -2.38 -12.66 21.96
C TYR A 130 -3.17 -13.61 21.07
N ALA A 131 -3.42 -13.20 19.82
CA ALA A 131 -4.23 -13.95 18.86
C ALA A 131 -5.53 -14.48 19.49
N GLY A 132 -6.23 -13.61 20.21
CA GLY A 132 -7.49 -13.87 20.88
C GLY A 132 -7.45 -14.90 22.02
N ARG A 133 -6.27 -15.16 22.60
CA ARG A 133 -6.06 -15.95 23.82
C ARG A 133 -5.27 -15.14 24.85
N PRO A 134 -5.84 -14.07 25.41
CA PRO A 134 -5.15 -13.20 26.35
C PRO A 134 -4.87 -13.93 27.68
N PRO A 135 -3.69 -13.70 28.31
CA PRO A 135 -3.38 -14.30 29.60
C PRO A 135 -4.19 -13.63 30.72
N LEU A 136 -4.54 -14.41 31.75
CA LEU A 136 -5.35 -13.93 32.88
C LEU A 136 -4.70 -12.80 33.67
N ILE A 137 -3.37 -12.68 33.63
CA ILE A 137 -2.62 -11.59 34.28
C ILE A 137 -3.05 -10.20 33.80
N LEU A 138 -3.63 -10.08 32.59
CA LEU A 138 -4.15 -8.80 32.10
C LEU A 138 -5.37 -8.30 32.89
N LEU A 139 -6.04 -9.16 33.66
CA LEU A 139 -7.16 -8.76 34.52
C LEU A 139 -6.72 -8.14 35.85
N ASN A 140 -5.41 -8.16 36.17
CA ASN A 140 -4.91 -7.57 37.41
C ASN A 140 -5.10 -6.04 37.40
N PRO A 141 -5.81 -5.44 38.37
CA PRO A 141 -5.99 -3.98 38.43
C PRO A 141 -4.70 -3.22 38.75
N PHE A 142 -3.68 -3.88 39.30
CA PHE A 142 -2.41 -3.26 39.72
C PHE A 142 -1.30 -3.32 38.64
N GLY A 143 -1.67 -3.39 37.35
CA GLY A 143 -0.70 -3.40 36.26
C GLY A 143 -1.08 -4.23 35.03
N GLY A 144 -2.22 -4.91 35.07
CA GLY A 144 -2.85 -5.53 33.89
C GLY A 144 -3.63 -4.51 33.06
N SER A 145 -4.00 -4.91 31.85
CA SER A 145 -4.94 -4.15 31.00
C SER A 145 -6.22 -4.95 30.77
N PRO A 146 -7.24 -4.81 31.64
CA PRO A 146 -8.49 -5.55 31.52
C PRO A 146 -9.22 -5.24 30.20
N ILE A 147 -9.13 -4.00 29.71
CA ILE A 147 -9.70 -3.60 28.42
C ILE A 147 -9.05 -4.40 27.28
N THR A 148 -7.73 -4.55 27.29
CA THR A 148 -7.02 -5.36 26.30
C THR A 148 -7.42 -6.83 26.38
N PHE A 149 -7.62 -7.36 27.59
CA PHE A 149 -8.11 -8.73 27.79
C PHE A 149 -9.46 -8.94 27.09
N PHE A 150 -10.45 -8.08 27.34
CA PHE A 150 -11.76 -8.22 26.70
C PHE A 150 -11.72 -7.94 25.19
N TYR A 151 -10.92 -6.97 24.74
CA TYR A 151 -10.69 -6.73 23.33
C TYR A 151 -10.13 -7.97 22.62
N GLU A 152 -9.16 -8.68 23.21
CA GLU A 152 -8.62 -9.91 22.63
C GLU A 152 -9.65 -11.04 22.59
N LEU A 153 -10.56 -11.13 23.57
CA LEU A 153 -11.61 -12.15 23.54
C LEU A 153 -12.64 -11.91 22.42
N PHE A 154 -13.13 -10.68 22.31
CA PHE A 154 -14.31 -10.34 21.50
C PHE A 154 -14.00 -9.54 20.22
N GLY A 155 -12.78 -9.05 20.06
CA GLY A 155 -12.38 -8.22 18.93
C GLY A 155 -12.35 -8.98 17.60
N LYS A 156 -12.68 -8.29 16.51
CA LYS A 156 -12.66 -8.84 15.15
C LYS A 156 -11.24 -9.20 14.69
N THR A 157 -10.23 -8.36 14.98
CA THR A 157 -8.84 -8.64 14.61
C THR A 157 -8.27 -9.85 15.39
N PRO A 158 -8.45 -9.95 16.72
CA PRO A 158 -8.19 -11.18 17.48
C PRO A 158 -8.89 -12.43 16.97
N ALA A 159 -10.15 -12.34 16.54
CA ALA A 159 -10.86 -13.47 15.95
C ALA A 159 -10.20 -13.95 14.64
N ARG A 160 -9.78 -13.02 13.76
CA ARG A 160 -9.01 -13.36 12.55
C ARG A 160 -7.67 -13.99 12.90
N ALA A 161 -6.97 -13.45 13.90
CA ALA A 161 -5.69 -13.98 14.37
C ALA A 161 -5.82 -15.40 14.97
N ARG A 162 -6.92 -15.72 15.67
CA ARG A 162 -7.24 -17.08 16.11
C ARG A 162 -7.37 -18.04 14.93
N ASN A 163 -8.13 -17.65 13.92
CA ASN A 163 -8.36 -18.49 12.73
C ASN A 163 -7.06 -18.70 11.96
N PHE A 164 -6.32 -17.61 11.74
CA PHE A 164 -5.01 -17.66 11.10
C PHE A 164 -4.04 -18.55 11.89
N ASN A 165 -3.96 -18.44 13.21
CA ASN A 165 -3.08 -19.29 14.00
C ASN A 165 -3.44 -20.77 13.95
N ARG A 166 -4.72 -21.13 13.81
CA ARG A 166 -5.14 -22.53 13.60
C ARG A 166 -4.64 -23.05 12.26
N TYR A 167 -4.84 -22.28 11.20
CA TYR A 167 -4.31 -22.59 9.87
C TYR A 167 -2.78 -22.68 9.89
N TYR A 168 -2.12 -21.70 10.54
CA TYR A 168 -0.67 -21.61 10.68
C TYR A 168 -0.06 -22.86 11.29
N LYS A 169 -0.60 -23.30 12.43
CA LYS A 169 -0.13 -24.51 13.11
C LYS A 169 -0.32 -25.76 12.25
N LYS A 170 -1.49 -25.90 11.61
CA LYS A 170 -1.75 -27.03 10.70
C LYS A 170 -0.73 -27.08 9.57
N GLU A 171 -0.49 -25.95 8.93
CA GLU A 171 0.44 -25.86 7.81
C GLU A 171 1.89 -26.14 8.22
N LEU A 172 2.33 -25.62 9.37
CA LEU A 172 3.65 -25.95 9.91
C LEU A 172 3.82 -27.45 10.15
N SER A 173 2.79 -28.11 10.69
CA SER A 173 2.81 -29.55 10.91
C SER A 173 2.92 -30.35 9.61
N LEU A 174 2.28 -29.89 8.53
CA LEU A 174 2.39 -30.49 7.21
C LEU A 174 3.78 -30.26 6.59
N ILE A 175 4.31 -29.04 6.68
CA ILE A 175 5.67 -28.72 6.23
C ILE A 175 6.70 -29.60 6.94
N GLU A 176 6.50 -29.90 8.23
CA GLU A 176 7.37 -30.80 8.98
C GLU A 176 7.30 -32.24 8.49
N VAL A 177 6.10 -32.74 8.20
CA VAL A 177 5.92 -34.06 7.58
C VAL A 177 6.56 -34.13 6.20
N ASP A 178 6.33 -33.11 5.37
CA ASP A 178 6.86 -33.05 3.99
C ASP A 178 8.39 -33.04 3.95
N LYS A 179 9.09 -32.64 5.02
CA LYS A 179 10.56 -32.79 5.10
C LYS A 179 11.00 -34.24 5.02
N PHE A 180 10.21 -35.15 5.60
CA PHE A 180 10.52 -36.57 5.71
C PHE A 180 9.77 -37.42 4.68
N PHE A 181 8.62 -36.94 4.21
CA PHE A 181 7.76 -37.66 3.28
C PHE A 181 7.26 -36.73 2.17
N ASN A 182 8.02 -36.64 1.08
CA ASN A 182 7.67 -35.88 -0.10
C ASN A 182 7.93 -36.69 -1.38
N LYS A 183 7.39 -36.19 -2.49
CA LYS A 183 7.48 -36.83 -3.81
C LYS A 183 8.92 -37.17 -4.23
N SER A 184 9.87 -36.28 -3.96
CA SER A 184 11.28 -36.49 -4.33
C SER A 184 11.91 -37.61 -3.49
N LEU A 185 11.76 -37.55 -2.16
CA LEU A 185 12.29 -38.58 -1.26
C LEU A 185 11.68 -39.96 -1.54
N VAL A 186 10.36 -40.02 -1.76
CA VAL A 186 9.67 -41.27 -2.06
C VAL A 186 10.14 -41.83 -3.41
N SER A 187 10.18 -41.00 -4.46
CA SER A 187 10.62 -41.44 -5.78
C SER A 187 12.07 -41.92 -5.79
N ASN A 188 12.95 -41.33 -4.98
CA ASN A 188 14.37 -41.73 -4.91
C ASN A 188 14.58 -43.03 -4.13
N ASN A 189 13.63 -43.43 -3.27
CA ASN A 189 13.75 -44.60 -2.41
C ASN A 189 12.80 -45.74 -2.79
N THR A 190 12.02 -45.57 -3.85
CA THR A 190 11.01 -46.54 -4.33
C THR A 190 11.02 -46.58 -5.86
N THR A 191 10.35 -47.57 -6.44
CA THR A 191 10.15 -47.67 -7.91
C THR A 191 8.85 -47.02 -8.37
N LEU A 192 8.10 -46.37 -7.46
CA LEU A 192 6.78 -45.81 -7.74
C LEU A 192 6.92 -44.55 -8.59
N THR A 193 6.13 -44.45 -9.66
CA THR A 193 6.13 -43.28 -10.56
C THR A 193 4.72 -42.88 -10.97
N GLY A 194 4.57 -41.68 -11.52
CA GLY A 194 3.30 -41.19 -12.06
C GLY A 194 2.13 -41.28 -11.07
N LYS A 195 1.02 -41.88 -11.53
CA LYS A 195 -0.24 -42.00 -10.75
C LYS A 195 -0.10 -42.87 -9.51
N GLU A 196 0.74 -43.91 -9.56
CA GLU A 196 0.97 -44.81 -8.41
C GLU A 196 1.68 -44.08 -7.29
N LEU A 197 2.67 -43.25 -7.63
CA LEU A 197 3.38 -42.42 -6.67
C LEU A 197 2.43 -41.42 -6.00
N ASP A 198 1.60 -40.72 -6.79
CA ASP A 198 0.66 -39.74 -6.25
C ASP A 198 -0.38 -40.41 -5.33
N LYS A 199 -0.87 -41.60 -5.69
CA LYS A 199 -1.78 -42.38 -4.84
C LYS A 199 -1.11 -42.87 -3.56
N PHE A 200 0.10 -43.40 -3.65
CA PHE A 200 0.88 -43.82 -2.49
C PHE A 200 1.13 -42.66 -1.51
N LEU A 201 1.47 -41.47 -2.02
CA LEU A 201 1.66 -40.28 -1.21
C LEU A 201 0.41 -39.88 -0.42
N LEU A 202 -0.80 -40.15 -0.96
CA LEU A 202 -2.06 -39.89 -0.29
C LEU A 202 -2.40 -40.99 0.73
N ASP A 203 -2.29 -42.25 0.33
CA ASP A 203 -2.74 -43.40 1.11
C ASP A 203 -1.82 -43.69 2.32
N TYR A 204 -0.52 -43.37 2.19
CA TYR A 204 0.51 -43.64 3.21
C TYR A 204 1.13 -42.36 3.79
N TYR A 205 0.43 -41.22 3.69
CA TYR A 205 0.92 -39.96 4.28
C TYR A 205 1.04 -40.09 5.81
N PRO A 206 2.24 -39.92 6.40
CA PRO A 206 2.41 -40.10 7.84
C PRO A 206 1.82 -38.92 8.62
N THR A 207 1.38 -39.18 9.84
CA THR A 207 0.85 -38.12 10.71
C THR A 207 2.00 -37.33 11.35
N ASN A 208 1.73 -36.08 11.76
CA ASN A 208 2.75 -35.25 12.41
C ASN A 208 3.35 -35.92 13.68
N SER A 209 2.55 -36.67 14.44
CA SER A 209 3.01 -37.39 15.63
C SER A 209 3.98 -38.53 15.31
N MET A 210 3.86 -39.16 14.13
CA MET A 210 4.82 -40.18 13.70
C MET A 210 6.18 -39.54 13.42
N VAL A 211 6.20 -38.45 12.66
CA VAL A 211 7.44 -37.81 12.20
C VAL A 211 8.14 -36.95 13.25
N SER A 212 7.47 -36.64 14.37
CA SER A 212 7.97 -35.70 15.39
C SER A 212 9.37 -36.04 15.93
N ASN A 213 9.72 -37.34 15.94
CA ASN A 213 11.01 -37.84 16.43
C ASN A 213 11.85 -38.52 15.33
N TRP A 214 11.47 -38.38 14.06
CA TRP A 214 12.18 -39.03 12.98
C TRP A 214 13.48 -38.32 12.64
N ASN A 215 14.49 -39.12 12.32
CA ASN A 215 15.62 -38.67 11.53
C ASN A 215 15.46 -39.15 10.06
N ASN A 216 16.42 -38.80 9.21
CA ASN A 216 16.39 -39.17 7.79
C ASN A 216 16.36 -40.69 7.56
N TYR A 217 17.01 -41.49 8.42
CA TYR A 217 16.99 -42.95 8.31
C TYR A 217 15.62 -43.52 8.62
N ASP A 218 14.95 -43.03 9.65
CA ASP A 218 13.59 -43.46 10.01
C ASP A 218 12.60 -43.17 8.88
N ALA A 219 12.73 -42.00 8.26
CA ALA A 219 11.92 -41.61 7.10
C ALA A 219 12.13 -42.57 5.92
N VAL A 220 13.38 -42.84 5.55
CA VAL A 220 13.71 -43.78 4.45
C VAL A 220 13.22 -45.19 4.77
N LYS A 221 13.38 -45.65 6.02
CA LYS A 221 12.88 -46.95 6.47
C LYS A 221 11.38 -47.04 6.32
N TYR A 222 10.64 -46.05 6.83
CA TYR A 222 9.19 -45.98 6.71
C TYR A 222 8.74 -46.00 5.24
N ILE A 223 9.38 -45.19 4.38
CA ILE A 223 9.08 -45.15 2.94
C ILE A 223 9.23 -46.53 2.30
N LYS A 224 10.33 -47.25 2.57
CA LYS A 224 10.57 -48.57 1.98
C LYS A 224 9.57 -49.62 2.48
N GLU A 225 9.28 -49.64 3.78
CA GLU A 225 8.34 -50.59 4.37
C GLU A 225 6.89 -50.33 3.90
N SER A 226 6.48 -49.07 3.82
CA SER A 226 5.16 -48.69 3.32
C SER A 226 5.01 -48.93 1.82
N ALA A 227 6.02 -48.61 1.02
CA ALA A 227 6.01 -48.88 -0.42
C ALA A 227 5.92 -50.38 -0.73
N LYS A 228 6.64 -51.22 0.03
CA LYS A 228 6.51 -52.68 -0.09
C LYS A 228 5.07 -53.13 0.15
N LYS A 229 4.46 -52.68 1.27
CA LYS A 229 3.05 -52.98 1.59
C LYS A 229 2.10 -52.53 0.48
N TYR A 230 2.31 -51.34 -0.09
CA TYR A 230 1.51 -50.82 -1.18
C TYR A 230 1.62 -51.66 -2.46
N THR A 231 2.84 -52.09 -2.82
CA THR A 231 3.02 -52.95 -4.00
C THR A 231 2.43 -54.34 -3.80
N ASP A 232 2.45 -54.87 -2.57
CA ASP A 232 1.87 -56.17 -2.25
C ASP A 232 0.34 -56.13 -2.34
N THR A 233 -0.33 -55.06 -1.89
CA THR A 233 -1.79 -54.92 -2.05
C THR A 233 -2.21 -54.80 -3.51
N LEU A 234 -1.44 -54.10 -4.35
CA LEU A 234 -1.71 -54.00 -5.78
C LEU A 234 -1.64 -55.36 -6.49
N LYS A 235 -0.72 -56.26 -6.09
CA LYS A 235 -0.61 -57.61 -6.65
C LYS A 235 -1.78 -58.53 -6.31
N HIS A 236 -2.53 -58.23 -5.24
CA HIS A 236 -3.69 -59.02 -4.83
C HIS A 236 -5.02 -58.49 -5.37
N THR A 237 -5.01 -57.31 -6.01
CA THR A 237 -6.23 -56.66 -6.51
C THR A 237 -6.35 -56.71 -8.05
N ASN A 238 -5.29 -57.15 -8.73
CA ASN A 238 -5.26 -57.48 -10.17
C ASN A 238 -5.23 -59.00 -10.35
#